data_AF-A0A7X6FSE4-F1
#
_entry.id   AF-A0A7X6FSE4-F1
#
_cell.length_a   1.000
_cell.length_b   1.000
_cell.length_c   1.000
_cell.angle_alpha   90.00
_cell.angle_beta   90.00
_cell.angle_gamma   90.00
#
_symmetry.space_group_name_H-M   'P 1'
#
loop_
_entity.id
_entity.type
_entity.pdbx_description
1 polymer ?
#
loop_
_entity_poly.entity_id
_entity_poly.type
_entity_poly.pdbx_seq_one_letter_code
_entity_poly.pdbx_strand_id
1 'polypeptide(L)'
;MGQRYSIYYADPPWKYDVWSEESGRDRSAENHYPTMETDAIVALFHQLGIADPEFPGIMFLWCTNAGLRSQGIRVLEECGFEYVHHWVWDKVHQGNGHWGFDRHELC
;
A
#
# COMPACT_ATOMS: atom_id res chain seq x y z
N MET A 1 20.28 -4.47 18.43
CA MET A 1 19.33 -3.42 17.98
C MET A 1 19.52 -3.26 16.49
N GLY A 2 18.44 -3.42 15.72
CA GLY A 2 18.47 -3.29 14.27
C GLY A 2 18.86 -1.87 13.82
N GLN A 3 19.24 -1.74 12.55
CA GLN A 3 19.63 -0.48 11.96
C GLN A 3 18.40 0.42 11.77
N ARG A 4 18.51 1.70 12.14
CA ARG A 4 17.45 2.71 11.97
C ARG A 4 17.68 3.49 10.67
N TYR A 5 16.59 3.89 10.01
CA TYR A 5 16.62 4.59 8.73
C TYR A 5 15.71 5.81 8.78
N SER A 6 16.16 6.93 8.22
CA SER A 6 15.36 8.18 8.18
C SER A 6 14.39 8.20 6.99
N ILE A 7 14.55 7.28 6.04
CA ILE A 7 13.70 7.13 4.86
C ILE A 7 13.29 5.66 4.76
N TYR A 8 11.99 5.44 4.71
CA TYR A 8 11.36 4.16 4.43
C TYR A 8 10.72 4.22 3.04
N TYR A 9 10.85 3.16 2.27
CA TYR A 9 10.27 3.03 0.93
C TYR A 9 9.67 1.63 0.81
N ALA A 10 8.37 1.55 0.60
CA ALA A 10 7.66 0.28 0.65
C ALA A 10 6.63 0.15 -0.47
N ASP A 11 6.51 -1.08 -0.99
CA ASP A 11 5.48 -1.51 -1.92
C ASP A 11 4.85 -2.81 -1.39
N PRO A 12 3.84 -2.71 -0.50
CA PRO A 12 3.25 -3.89 0.12
C PRO A 12 2.43 -4.72 -0.88
N PRO A 13 2.38 -6.05 -0.74
CA PRO A 13 1.58 -6.91 -1.59
C PRO A 13 0.09 -6.83 -1.20
N TRP A 14 -0.55 -5.71 -1.52
CA TRP A 14 -1.94 -5.43 -1.13
C TRP A 14 -2.91 -6.52 -1.62
N LYS A 15 -3.74 -7.01 -0.71
CA LYS A 15 -4.92 -7.80 -1.09
C LYS A 15 -6.08 -6.88 -1.46
N TYR A 16 -6.78 -7.20 -2.54
CA TYR A 16 -7.88 -6.38 -3.06
C TYR A 16 -9.23 -7.00 -2.75
N ASP A 17 -10.18 -6.15 -2.37
CA ASP A 17 -11.59 -6.53 -2.33
C ASP A 17 -12.12 -6.68 -3.77
N VAL A 18 -12.54 -7.89 -4.12
CA VAL A 18 -13.16 -8.18 -5.41
C VAL A 18 -14.68 -8.19 -5.29
N TRP A 19 -15.39 -7.67 -6.29
CA TRP A 19 -16.87 -7.63 -6.33
C TRP A 19 -17.53 -9.01 -6.27
N SER A 20 -16.82 -10.04 -6.73
CA SER A 20 -17.23 -11.44 -6.62
C SER A 20 -15.99 -12.28 -6.41
N GLU A 21 -15.99 -13.13 -5.39
CA GLU A 21 -14.90 -14.09 -5.20
C GLU A 21 -14.89 -15.18 -6.28
N GLU A 22 -16.05 -15.48 -6.87
CA GLU A 22 -16.24 -16.56 -7.84
C GLU A 22 -15.92 -16.13 -9.28
N SER A 23 -16.25 -14.89 -9.66
CA SER A 23 -16.02 -14.37 -11.03
C SER A 23 -15.10 -13.15 -11.12
N GLY A 24 -14.79 -12.51 -10.00
CA GLY A 24 -13.99 -11.28 -9.93
C GLY A 24 -12.49 -11.50 -9.72
N ARG A 25 -12.04 -12.75 -9.53
CA ARG A 25 -10.64 -13.07 -9.26
C ARG A 25 -9.78 -13.28 -10.51
N ASP A 26 -10.36 -13.35 -11.70
CA ASP A 26 -9.59 -13.60 -12.95
C ASP A 26 -8.45 -12.60 -13.19
N ARG A 27 -8.53 -11.39 -12.63
CA ARG A 27 -7.50 -10.35 -12.73
C ARG A 27 -6.93 -9.93 -11.37
N SER A 28 -7.12 -10.72 -10.32
CA SER A 28 -6.55 -10.43 -9.00
C SER A 28 -5.03 -10.58 -9.03
N ALA A 29 -4.33 -9.71 -8.32
CA ALA A 29 -2.89 -9.82 -8.07
C ALA A 29 -2.51 -11.17 -7.44
N GLU A 30 -3.45 -11.76 -6.69
CA GLU A 30 -3.33 -13.08 -6.05
C GLU A 30 -3.06 -14.21 -7.05
N ASN A 31 -3.40 -14.04 -8.34
CA ASN A 31 -3.08 -15.02 -9.38
C ASN A 31 -1.59 -15.03 -9.74
N HIS A 32 -0.85 -13.98 -9.39
CA HIS A 32 0.55 -13.79 -9.73
C HIS A 32 1.48 -13.98 -8.54
N TYR A 33 1.06 -13.57 -7.34
CA TYR A 33 1.86 -13.69 -6.11
C TYR A 33 0.97 -13.65 -4.84
N PRO A 34 1.45 -14.16 -3.69
CA PRO A 34 0.72 -14.07 -2.43
C PRO A 34 0.52 -12.62 -1.99
N THR A 35 -0.72 -12.27 -1.64
CA THR A 35 -1.06 -10.95 -1.09
C THR A 35 -1.27 -11.00 0.42
N MET A 36 -1.25 -9.83 1.06
CA MET A 36 -1.45 -9.66 2.48
C MET A 36 -2.63 -8.73 2.78
N GLU A 37 -3.38 -9.08 3.83
CA GLU A 37 -4.36 -8.19 4.45
C GLU A 37 -3.66 -6.96 5.03
N THR A 38 -4.37 -5.83 5.08
CA THR A 38 -3.80 -4.57 5.61
C THR A 38 -3.30 -4.72 7.04
N ASP A 39 -4.03 -5.43 7.90
CA ASP A 39 -3.64 -5.69 9.30
C ASP A 39 -2.31 -6.46 9.39
N ALA A 40 -2.08 -7.40 8.47
CA ALA A 40 -0.83 -8.16 8.43
C ALA A 40 0.35 -7.29 7.98
N ILE A 41 0.12 -6.33 7.09
CA ILE A 41 1.13 -5.35 6.65
C ILE A 41 1.52 -4.43 7.82
N VAL A 42 0.55 -3.90 8.55
CA VAL A 42 0.80 -3.07 9.75
C VAL A 42 1.60 -3.84 10.78
N ALA A 43 1.19 -5.07 11.10
CA ALA A 43 1.89 -5.92 12.06
C ALA A 43 3.34 -6.21 11.63
N LEU A 44 3.58 -6.47 10.35
CA LEU A 44 4.92 -6.65 9.80
C LEU A 44 5.77 -5.39 9.97
N PHE A 45 5.22 -4.20 9.67
CA PHE A 45 5.96 -2.95 9.78
C PHE A 45 6.38 -2.65 11.22
N HIS A 46 5.49 -2.89 12.20
CA HIS A 46 5.84 -2.80 13.62
C HIS A 46 6.93 -3.80 14.01
N GLN A 47 6.87 -5.05 13.54
CA GLN A 47 7.92 -6.06 13.79
C GLN A 47 9.28 -5.65 13.22
N LEU A 48 9.29 -4.96 12.08
CA LEU A 48 10.50 -4.42 11.45
C LEU A 48 11.04 -3.17 12.16
N GLY A 49 10.34 -2.64 13.17
CA GLY A 49 10.71 -1.42 13.87
C GLY A 49 10.58 -0.18 13.00
N ILE A 50 9.67 -0.22 12.02
CA ILE A 50 9.28 0.97 11.26
C ILE A 50 8.50 1.90 12.19
N ALA A 51 8.76 3.21 12.06
CA ALA A 51 8.11 4.26 12.83
C ALA A 51 8.35 4.23 14.35
N ASP A 52 9.61 4.01 14.73
CA ASP A 52 10.09 4.26 16.08
C ASP A 52 9.82 5.74 16.46
N PRO A 53 8.98 6.03 17.47
CA PRO A 53 8.69 7.42 17.88
C PRO A 53 9.92 8.19 18.36
N GLU A 54 10.98 7.49 18.78
CA GLU A 54 12.26 8.10 19.16
C GLU A 54 13.15 8.43 17.95
N PHE A 55 12.79 7.93 16.77
CA PHE A 55 13.55 8.12 15.54
C PHE A 55 12.62 8.44 14.35
N PRO A 56 12.10 9.68 14.26
CA PRO A 56 11.18 10.07 13.22
C PRO A 56 11.84 9.99 11.83
N GLY A 57 11.06 9.58 10.84
CA GLY A 57 11.48 9.45 9.44
C GLY A 57 10.35 9.74 8.47
N ILE A 58 10.65 9.62 7.18
CA ILE A 58 9.69 9.80 6.08
C ILE A 58 9.40 8.44 5.46
N MET A 59 8.13 8.16 5.15
CA MET A 59 7.70 6.96 4.43
C MET A 59 7.20 7.33 3.03
N PHE A 60 7.73 6.64 2.03
CA PHE A 60 7.18 6.58 0.68
C PHE A 60 6.48 5.23 0.52
N LEU A 61 5.17 5.24 0.29
CA LEU A 61 4.36 4.02 0.37
C LEU A 61 3.52 3.86 -0.89
N TRP A 62 3.90 2.90 -1.73
CA TRP A 62 3.11 2.58 -2.90
C TRP A 62 1.73 2.08 -2.53
N CYS A 63 0.73 2.62 -3.21
CA CYS A 63 -0.66 2.21 -3.09
C CYS A 63 -1.37 2.44 -4.43
N THR A 64 -2.33 1.58 -4.73
CA THR A 64 -3.24 1.85 -5.85
C THR A 64 -4.24 2.93 -5.47
N ASN A 65 -4.77 3.63 -6.48
CA ASN A 65 -5.76 4.69 -6.25
C ASN A 65 -7.02 4.20 -5.50
N ALA A 66 -7.47 2.97 -5.75
CA ALA A 66 -8.63 2.38 -5.09
C ALA A 66 -8.33 2.03 -3.62
N GLY A 67 -7.09 1.63 -3.32
CA GLY A 67 -6.63 1.28 -1.98
C GLY A 67 -6.17 2.47 -1.14
N LEU A 68 -6.04 3.68 -1.70
CA LEU A 68 -5.42 4.83 -1.03
C LEU A 68 -5.95 5.04 0.38
N ARG A 69 -7.27 5.06 0.55
CA ARG A 69 -7.87 5.36 1.84
C ARG A 69 -7.92 4.17 2.79
N SER A 70 -8.37 3.01 2.30
CA SER A 70 -8.60 1.82 3.14
C SER A 70 -7.30 1.09 3.50
N GLN A 71 -6.23 1.27 2.70
CA GLN A 71 -4.97 0.58 2.84
C GLN A 71 -3.81 1.56 3.06
N GLY A 72 -3.50 2.41 2.07
CA GLY A 72 -2.32 3.28 2.11
C GLY A 72 -2.30 4.23 3.31
N ILE A 73 -3.30 5.11 3.41
CA ILE A 73 -3.44 6.07 4.52
C ILE A 73 -3.59 5.32 5.86
N ARG A 74 -4.35 4.23 5.88
CA ARG A 74 -4.54 3.42 7.08
C ARG A 74 -3.21 2.87 7.62
N VAL A 75 -2.36 2.32 6.75
CA VAL A 75 -1.02 1.82 7.14
C VAL A 75 -0.15 2.95 7.66
N LEU A 76 -0.17 4.13 7.02
CA LEU A 76 0.57 5.28 7.51
C LEU A 76 0.12 5.66 8.93
N GLU A 77 -1.18 5.83 9.15
CA GLU A 77 -1.77 6.21 10.45
C GLU A 77 -1.50 5.16 11.54
N GLU A 78 -1.71 3.86 11.25
CA GLU A 78 -1.47 2.78 12.23
C GLU A 78 0.02 2.54 12.49
N CYS A 79 0.89 2.91 11.56
CA CYS A 79 2.33 2.99 11.80
C CYS A 79 2.75 4.34 12.39
N GLY A 80 1.86 5.28 12.71
CA GLY A 80 2.25 6.54 13.37
C GLY A 80 2.89 7.58 12.45
N PHE A 81 2.73 7.46 11.14
CA PHE A 81 3.05 8.51 10.18
C PHE A 81 1.83 9.40 9.93
N GLU A 82 2.10 10.68 9.70
CA GLU A 82 1.11 11.62 9.17
C GLU A 82 1.17 11.61 7.63
N TYR A 83 0.01 11.46 6.97
CA TYR A 83 -0.06 11.63 5.52
C TYR A 83 0.05 13.12 5.15
N VAL A 84 1.08 13.48 4.38
CA VAL A 84 1.34 14.86 3.95
C VAL A 84 1.02 15.08 2.47
N HIS A 85 1.64 14.28 1.59
CA HIS A 85 1.44 14.33 0.14
C HIS A 85 1.86 13.00 -0.50
N HIS A 86 1.60 12.83 -1.80
CA HIS A 86 2.05 11.69 -2.59
C HIS A 86 2.59 12.13 -3.96
N TRP A 87 3.32 11.24 -4.61
CA TRP A 87 3.62 11.29 -6.03
C TRP A 87 2.68 10.40 -6.83
N VAL A 88 2.57 10.69 -8.12
CA VAL A 88 1.71 9.97 -9.05
C VAL A 88 2.57 9.37 -10.14
N TRP A 89 2.51 8.05 -10.29
CA TRP A 89 2.99 7.38 -11.48
C TRP A 89 1.88 7.37 -12.53
N ASP A 90 2.00 8.21 -13.56
CA ASP A 90 1.07 8.24 -14.70
C ASP A 90 1.38 7.10 -15.68
N LYS A 91 0.44 6.17 -15.81
CA LYS A 91 0.52 5.02 -16.71
C LYS A 91 0.15 5.45 -18.13
N VAL A 92 1.06 5.15 -19.08
CA VAL A 92 0.86 5.45 -20.50
C VAL A 92 -0.39 4.77 -21.06
N HIS A 93 -0.64 3.53 -20.63
CA HIS A 93 -1.80 2.73 -21.04
C HIS A 93 -2.81 2.61 -19.91
N GLN A 94 -4.09 2.67 -20.28
CA GLN A 94 -5.19 2.49 -19.33
C GLN A 94 -5.40 1.02 -18.98
N GLY A 95 -5.55 0.76 -17.68
CA GLY A 95 -6.08 -0.47 -17.12
C GLY A 95 -7.58 -0.37 -16.84
N ASN A 96 -8.17 -1.49 -16.47
CA ASN A 96 -9.52 -1.52 -15.94
C ASN A 96 -9.45 -1.15 -14.45
N GLY A 97 -10.02 0.00 -14.08
CA GLY A 97 -10.19 0.38 -12.69
C GLY A 97 -11.55 -0.06 -12.16
N HIS A 98 -11.86 0.37 -10.93
CA HIS A 98 -13.06 -0.08 -10.23
C HIS A 98 -14.35 0.54 -10.79
N TRP A 99 -14.41 1.88 -10.88
CA TRP A 99 -15.53 2.64 -11.46
C TRP A 99 -15.18 3.33 -12.79
N GLY A 100 -13.89 3.40 -13.12
CA GLY A 100 -13.35 4.09 -14.29
C GLY A 100 -12.06 3.44 -14.77
N PHE A 101 -11.29 4.11 -15.62
CA PHE A 101 -10.01 3.59 -16.06
C PHE A 101 -8.92 3.83 -15.02
N ASP A 102 -8.18 2.76 -14.71
CA ASP A 102 -6.98 2.86 -13.91
C ASP A 102 -5.86 3.42 -14.79
N ARG A 103 -5.31 4.57 -14.41
CA ARG A 103 -4.24 5.24 -15.17
C ARG A 103 -3.08 5.68 -14.30
N HIS A 104 -3.13 5.44 -13.00
CA HIS A 104 -2.07 5.88 -12.12
C HIS A 104 -2.02 5.11 -10.80
N GLU A 105 -0.83 5.11 -10.21
CA GLU A 105 -0.57 4.66 -8.85
C GLU A 105 0.06 5.78 -8.03
N LEU A 106 -0.01 5.64 -6.71
CA LEU A 106 0.35 6.66 -5.73
C LEU A 106 1.52 6.17 -4.88
N CYS A 107 2.41 7.07 -4.46
CA CYS A 107 3.53 6.78 -3.57
C CYS A 107 3.74 7.90 -2.54
#